data_AF-A0AAU3DJM6-F1
#
_entry.id   AF-A0AAU3DJM6-F1
#
_cell.length_a   1.000
_cell.length_b   1.000
_cell.length_c   1.000
_cell.angle_alpha   90.00
_cell.angle_beta   90.00
_cell.angle_gamma   90.00
#
_symmetry.space_group_name_H-M   'P 1'
#
loop_
_entity.id
_entity.type
_entity.pdbx_description
1 polymer ?
#
loop_
_entity_poly.entity_id
_entity_poly.type
_entity_poly.pdbx_seq_one_letter_code
_entity_poly.pdbx_strand_id
1 'polypeptide(L)'
;MPTILGQNQYGKAENRVVKITRDGDTHHIKDLNVSVALSGEMDDVHYSGSNAHVLPTDTTKNTVFAFAKEHGIESAEQFGIHLARHFVTSQEPIKTARIRIEEYAWERIATSDANSRFIGSDEVKHSFVRKNQEIRTAQITFDGEKWQVISGLKDLTVMNSTNSEFWGYVKDKYTTLKEAYDRILATDVSARWRYNWTSDEQRMPNWEKSYEQARKHMLHAFAETYSLSLQQTLYQMGSRIINNRSEIDEIRFSLPNNHHFLVDLEPFGLKNDTADGAVYFAADRPYGLIEGTVLRDGVEPQIPVDMTNL
;
A
#
# COMPACT_ATOMS: atom_id res chain seq x y z
N MET A 1 19.62 -22.47 30.67
CA MET A 1 20.06 -21.09 30.33
C MET A 1 18.93 -20.15 30.66
N PRO A 2 19.20 -18.92 31.18
CA PRO A 2 18.14 -17.95 31.44
C PRO A 2 17.49 -17.51 30.12
N THR A 3 16.20 -17.18 30.18
CA THR A 3 15.45 -16.61 29.06
C THR A 3 15.72 -15.11 28.96
N ILE A 4 15.82 -14.58 27.74
CA ILE A 4 16.06 -13.15 27.46
C ILE A 4 14.97 -12.65 26.51
N LEU A 5 14.42 -11.47 26.78
CA LEU A 5 13.48 -10.76 25.90
C LEU A 5 14.24 -10.19 24.68
N GLY A 6 13.73 -10.47 23.48
CA GLY A 6 14.23 -9.88 22.23
C GLY A 6 13.52 -8.58 21.86
N GLN A 7 13.41 -8.33 20.55
CA GLN A 7 12.62 -7.20 20.03
C GLN A 7 11.18 -7.28 20.53
N ASN A 8 10.65 -6.17 21.03
CA ASN A 8 9.30 -6.07 21.53
C ASN A 8 8.67 -4.72 21.14
N GLN A 9 7.35 -4.72 21.03
CA GLN A 9 6.55 -3.53 20.74
C GLN A 9 5.11 -3.79 21.17
N TYR A 10 4.37 -2.73 21.50
CA TYR A 10 2.96 -2.85 21.87
C TYR A 10 2.19 -1.59 21.45
N GLY A 11 0.86 -1.65 21.41
CA GLY A 11 0.04 -0.47 21.12
C GLY A 11 -1.39 -0.81 20.77
N LYS A 12 -2.09 0.10 20.08
CA LYS A 12 -3.46 -0.14 19.60
C LYS A 12 -3.47 -0.25 18.09
N ALA A 13 -3.92 -1.40 17.61
CA ALA A 13 -4.14 -1.66 16.19
C ALA A 13 -5.54 -1.20 15.75
N GLU A 14 -5.63 -0.86 14.47
CA GLU A 14 -6.86 -0.71 13.70
C GLU A 14 -7.88 0.31 14.21
N ASN A 15 -7.40 1.48 14.64
CA ASN A 15 -8.25 2.60 15.02
C ASN A 15 -8.91 3.20 13.75
N ARG A 16 -10.22 3.03 13.61
CA ARG A 16 -11.01 3.61 12.50
C ARG A 16 -11.24 5.10 12.74
N VAL A 17 -10.73 5.94 11.84
CA VAL A 17 -10.81 7.40 11.94
C VAL A 17 -11.40 7.97 10.67
N VAL A 18 -12.54 8.64 10.77
CA VAL A 18 -13.11 9.44 9.68
C VAL A 18 -13.07 10.90 10.06
N LYS A 19 -12.35 11.71 9.28
CA LYS A 19 -12.27 13.15 9.43
C LYS A 19 -13.03 13.81 8.30
N ILE A 20 -14.08 14.57 8.67
CA ILE A 20 -14.78 15.47 7.76
C ILE A 20 -14.24 16.89 7.93
N THR A 21 -13.79 17.48 6.83
CA THR A 21 -13.45 18.90 6.74
C THR A 21 -14.54 19.60 5.94
N ARG A 22 -15.11 20.67 6.48
CA ARG A 22 -16.20 21.44 5.85
C ARG A 22 -15.66 22.78 5.38
N ASP A 23 -15.68 23.00 4.08
CA ASP A 23 -15.38 24.27 3.43
C ASP A 23 -16.70 24.84 2.87
N GLY A 24 -17.39 25.62 3.71
CA GLY A 24 -18.79 25.97 3.50
C GLY A 24 -19.65 24.71 3.28
N ASP A 25 -20.35 24.69 2.17
CA ASP A 25 -21.22 23.58 1.76
C ASP A 25 -20.46 22.44 1.05
N THR A 26 -19.14 22.57 0.85
CA THR A 26 -18.30 21.51 0.30
C THR A 26 -17.60 20.75 1.41
N HIS A 27 -17.94 19.48 1.56
CA HIS A 27 -17.28 18.60 2.53
C HIS A 27 -16.16 17.80 1.86
N HIS A 28 -15.13 17.48 2.63
CA HIS A 28 -14.01 16.61 2.27
C HIS A 28 -13.86 15.53 3.33
N ILE A 29 -13.42 14.34 2.92
CA ILE A 29 -13.31 13.17 3.79
C ILE A 29 -11.89 12.59 3.74
N LYS A 30 -11.37 12.23 4.92
CA LYS A 30 -10.26 11.29 5.10
C LYS A 30 -10.76 10.13 5.95
N ASP A 31 -10.62 8.92 5.45
CA ASP A 31 -11.05 7.68 6.12
C ASP A 31 -9.84 6.76 6.25
N LEU A 32 -9.39 6.56 7.49
CA LEU A 32 -8.16 5.88 7.83
C LEU A 32 -8.39 4.67 8.76
N ASN A 33 -7.56 3.65 8.61
CA ASN A 33 -7.32 2.60 9.60
C ASN A 33 -5.92 2.81 10.20
N VAL A 34 -5.82 3.21 11.47
CA VAL A 34 -4.55 3.64 12.08
C VAL A 34 -4.11 2.65 13.16
N SER A 35 -2.92 2.08 13.01
CA SER A 35 -2.30 1.20 14.01
C SER A 35 -1.05 1.86 14.59
N VAL A 36 -0.96 1.89 15.92
CA VAL A 36 0.17 2.45 16.67
C VAL A 36 0.93 1.29 17.33
N ALA A 37 2.25 1.27 17.17
CA ALA A 37 3.15 0.39 17.92
C ALA A 37 4.29 1.22 18.52
N LEU A 38 4.54 1.05 19.81
CA LEU A 38 5.54 1.74 20.61
C LEU A 38 6.57 0.75 21.14
N SER A 39 7.83 1.16 21.21
CA SER A 39 8.96 0.39 21.74
C SER A 39 9.87 1.29 22.59
N GLY A 40 10.62 0.70 23.51
CA GLY A 40 11.52 1.44 24.40
C GLY A 40 11.87 0.64 25.65
N GLU A 41 11.86 1.29 26.81
CA GLU A 41 12.21 0.71 28.11
C GLU A 41 11.09 -0.18 28.66
N MET A 42 10.94 -1.38 28.07
CA MET A 42 9.82 -2.31 28.29
C MET A 42 10.22 -3.59 29.06
N ASP A 43 11.45 -3.68 29.55
CA ASP A 43 11.93 -4.88 30.26
C ASP A 43 11.10 -5.15 31.52
N ASP A 44 10.84 -4.11 32.32
CA ASP A 44 10.17 -4.24 33.62
C ASP A 44 8.72 -4.73 33.49
N VAL A 45 7.99 -4.34 32.43
CA VAL A 45 6.64 -4.86 32.19
C VAL A 45 6.66 -6.35 31.86
N HIS A 46 7.69 -6.85 31.20
CA HIS A 46 7.79 -8.27 30.84
C HIS A 46 8.37 -9.14 31.97
N TYR A 47 9.41 -8.66 32.66
CA TYR A 47 10.12 -9.45 33.67
C TYR A 47 9.48 -9.38 35.05
N SER A 48 8.86 -8.24 35.41
CA SER A 48 8.28 -8.01 36.75
C SER A 48 6.79 -7.72 36.74
N GLY A 49 6.21 -7.41 35.57
CA GLY A 49 4.82 -6.95 35.46
C GLY A 49 4.61 -5.49 35.85
N SER A 50 5.68 -4.70 36.03
CA SER A 50 5.57 -3.28 36.34
C SER A 50 5.14 -2.49 35.11
N ASN A 51 3.99 -1.83 35.19
CA ASN A 51 3.43 -1.04 34.09
C ASN A 51 3.89 0.43 34.08
N ALA A 52 4.89 0.80 34.90
CA ALA A 52 5.30 2.20 35.09
C ALA A 52 5.71 2.90 33.77
N HIS A 53 6.28 2.15 32.83
CA HIS A 53 6.72 2.65 31.52
C HIS A 53 5.70 2.40 30.39
N VAL A 54 4.53 1.86 30.71
CA VAL A 54 3.50 1.52 29.73
C VAL A 54 2.56 2.70 29.57
N LEU A 55 2.69 3.42 28.46
CA LEU A 55 1.61 4.29 27.98
C LEU A 55 0.42 3.40 27.58
N PRO A 56 -0.76 3.51 28.21
CA PRO A 56 -1.87 2.60 27.93
C PRO A 56 -2.28 2.60 26.45
N THR A 57 -2.61 1.43 25.90
CA THR A 57 -3.08 1.35 24.50
C THR A 57 -4.38 2.12 24.28
N ASP A 58 -5.20 2.29 25.32
CA ASP A 58 -6.37 3.18 25.25
C ASP A 58 -5.98 4.64 25.05
N THR A 59 -4.90 5.08 25.70
CA THR A 59 -4.33 6.43 25.50
C THR A 59 -3.85 6.61 24.07
N THR A 60 -3.16 5.63 23.47
CA THR A 60 -2.73 5.75 22.06
C THR A 60 -3.92 5.90 21.10
N LYS A 61 -5.02 5.17 21.34
CA LYS A 61 -6.30 5.35 20.62
C LYS A 61 -6.82 6.78 20.78
N ASN A 62 -6.90 7.28 22.02
CA ASN A 62 -7.40 8.62 22.31
C ASN A 62 -6.54 9.70 21.63
N THR A 63 -5.22 9.56 21.63
CA THR A 63 -4.28 10.45 20.93
C THR A 63 -4.57 10.50 19.43
N VAL A 64 -4.82 9.36 18.78
CA VAL A 64 -5.17 9.33 17.34
C VAL A 64 -6.40 10.21 17.05
N PHE A 65 -7.48 10.06 17.82
CA PHE A 65 -8.68 10.88 17.63
C PHE A 65 -8.47 12.36 17.98
N ALA A 66 -7.73 12.64 19.05
CA ALA A 66 -7.39 14.01 19.45
C ALA A 66 -6.57 14.72 18.36
N PHE A 67 -5.53 14.06 17.83
CA PHE A 67 -4.67 14.63 16.79
C PHE A 67 -5.42 14.85 15.48
N ALA A 68 -6.32 13.93 15.09
CA ALA A 68 -7.18 14.12 13.91
C ALA A 68 -8.11 15.35 14.06
N LYS A 69 -8.50 15.69 15.30
CA LYS A 69 -9.30 16.88 15.60
C LYS A 69 -8.44 18.15 15.64
N GLU A 70 -7.30 18.14 16.31
CA GLU A 70 -6.43 19.30 16.56
C GLU A 70 -5.62 19.72 15.34
N HIS A 71 -5.01 18.75 14.64
CA HIS A 71 -4.11 19.01 13.51
C HIS A 71 -4.77 18.77 12.16
N GLY A 72 -5.89 18.03 12.12
CA GLY A 72 -6.46 17.57 10.86
C GLY A 72 -5.66 16.42 10.24
N ILE A 73 -5.99 16.07 9.00
CA ILE A 73 -5.35 14.99 8.25
C ILE A 73 -5.12 15.49 6.83
N GLU A 74 -3.90 15.93 6.53
CA GLU A 74 -3.50 16.35 5.18
C GLU A 74 -3.22 15.13 4.29
N SER A 75 -2.36 14.23 4.78
CA SER A 75 -2.00 12.95 4.16
C SER A 75 -1.83 11.88 5.25
N ALA A 76 -1.90 10.61 4.87
CA ALA A 76 -1.61 9.51 5.78
C ALA A 76 -0.20 9.62 6.39
N GLU A 77 0.79 9.94 5.57
CA GLU A 77 2.20 10.09 5.96
C GLU A 77 2.37 11.22 6.97
N GLN A 78 1.86 12.42 6.66
CA GLN A 78 1.97 13.57 7.55
C GLN A 78 1.29 13.33 8.90
N PHE A 79 0.11 12.70 8.88
CA PHE A 79 -0.61 12.34 10.10
C PHE A 79 0.18 11.33 10.96
N GLY A 80 0.77 10.32 10.32
CA GLY A 80 1.65 9.36 11.00
C GLY A 80 2.92 10.00 11.56
N ILE A 81 3.52 10.98 10.87
CA ILE A 81 4.67 11.76 11.36
C ILE A 81 4.31 12.51 12.65
N HIS A 82 3.15 13.18 12.69
CA HIS A 82 2.70 13.89 13.89
C HIS A 82 2.53 12.95 15.09
N LEU A 83 1.89 11.80 14.88
CA LEU A 83 1.67 10.80 15.92
C LEU A 83 2.99 10.19 16.41
N ALA A 84 3.84 9.73 15.50
CA ALA A 84 5.11 9.10 15.82
C ALA A 84 6.01 10.04 16.63
N ARG A 85 6.12 11.31 16.19
CA ARG A 85 6.86 12.34 16.92
C ARG A 85 6.32 12.50 18.33
N HIS A 86 5.01 12.70 18.46
CA HIS A 86 4.38 12.93 19.76
C HIS A 86 4.68 11.81 20.76
N PHE A 87 4.53 10.55 20.36
CA PHE A 87 4.77 9.45 21.29
C PHE A 87 6.22 9.35 21.75
N VAL A 88 7.18 9.54 20.84
CA VAL A 88 8.61 9.48 21.17
C VAL A 88 9.07 10.70 21.98
N THR A 89 8.59 11.90 21.66
CA THR A 89 9.08 13.13 22.31
C THR A 89 8.35 13.49 23.60
N SER A 90 7.19 12.89 23.87
CA SER A 90 6.40 13.21 25.08
C SER A 90 6.56 12.20 26.22
N GLN A 91 7.01 10.97 25.92
CA GLN A 91 7.11 9.89 26.89
C GLN A 91 8.55 9.39 26.96
N GLU A 92 9.26 9.72 28.04
CA GLU A 92 10.68 9.36 28.20
C GLU A 92 10.98 7.87 27.99
N PRO A 93 10.16 6.90 28.48
CA PRO A 93 10.43 5.48 28.26
C PRO A 93 10.25 5.01 26.81
N ILE A 94 9.53 5.76 25.97
CA ILE A 94 9.26 5.39 24.57
C ILE A 94 10.36 5.93 23.67
N LYS A 95 11.12 5.02 23.05
CA LYS A 95 12.25 5.38 22.17
C LYS A 95 11.92 5.24 20.69
N THR A 96 10.89 4.46 20.34
CA THR A 96 10.49 4.28 18.95
C THR A 96 8.98 4.19 18.82
N ALA A 97 8.43 4.88 17.82
CA ALA A 97 7.04 4.74 17.43
C ALA A 97 6.95 4.34 15.96
N ARG A 98 6.12 3.34 15.68
CA ARG A 98 5.74 2.89 14.34
C ARG A 98 4.23 3.07 14.15
N ILE A 99 3.86 3.88 13.17
CA ILE A 99 2.47 4.18 12.83
C ILE A 99 2.19 3.59 11.46
N ARG A 100 1.22 2.69 11.38
CA ARG A 100 0.73 2.12 10.11
C ARG A 100 -0.65 2.64 9.82
N ILE A 101 -0.87 3.04 8.58
CA ILE A 101 -2.10 3.70 8.16
C ILE A 101 -2.53 3.07 6.85
N GLU A 102 -3.78 2.63 6.80
CA GLU A 102 -4.49 2.41 5.54
C GLU A 102 -5.41 3.60 5.29
N GLU A 103 -5.37 4.14 4.08
CA GLU A 103 -6.28 5.19 3.64
C GLU A 103 -7.22 4.63 2.59
N TYR A 104 -8.50 4.93 2.76
CA TYR A 104 -9.52 4.47 1.85
C TYR A 104 -10.17 5.63 1.10
N ALA A 105 -10.10 5.55 -0.22
CA ALA A 105 -10.55 6.62 -1.08
C ALA A 105 -12.08 6.67 -1.21
N TRP A 106 -12.58 7.89 -1.31
CA TRP A 106 -13.99 8.20 -1.53
C TRP A 106 -14.10 9.17 -2.70
N GLU A 107 -15.06 8.92 -3.59
CA GLU A 107 -15.39 9.80 -4.71
C GLU A 107 -16.69 10.53 -4.42
N ARG A 108 -16.72 11.82 -4.72
CA ARG A 108 -17.93 12.61 -4.56
C ARG A 108 -18.96 12.16 -5.60
N ILE A 109 -20.20 11.91 -5.16
CA ILE A 109 -21.31 11.60 -6.06
C ILE A 109 -21.72 12.89 -6.77
N ALA A 110 -21.67 12.90 -8.10
CA ALA A 110 -22.17 14.02 -8.90
C ALA A 110 -23.70 14.10 -8.79
N THR A 111 -24.25 15.30 -8.58
CA THR A 111 -25.69 15.57 -8.61
C THR A 111 -26.16 15.71 -10.07
N SER A 112 -27.43 15.45 -10.34
CA SER A 112 -27.99 15.57 -11.69
C SER A 112 -28.21 17.04 -12.08
N ASP A 113 -28.07 17.37 -13.36
CA ASP A 113 -28.31 18.73 -13.88
C ASP A 113 -29.81 19.11 -13.94
N ALA A 114 -30.71 18.22 -13.52
CA ALA A 114 -32.14 18.32 -13.79
C ALA A 114 -32.87 19.35 -12.90
N ASN A 115 -33.87 20.03 -13.48
CA ASN A 115 -34.72 21.05 -12.84
C ASN A 115 -35.67 20.52 -11.73
N SER A 116 -35.65 19.22 -11.42
CA SER A 116 -36.40 18.62 -10.32
C SER A 116 -35.52 18.54 -9.07
N ARG A 117 -35.12 19.72 -8.58
CA ARG A 117 -34.20 19.86 -7.46
C ARG A 117 -34.98 19.75 -6.15
N PHE A 118 -34.56 18.84 -5.27
CA PHE A 118 -34.91 18.97 -3.86
C PHE A 118 -34.21 20.24 -3.35
N ILE A 119 -34.97 21.18 -2.77
CA ILE A 119 -34.44 22.48 -2.30
C ILE A 119 -33.20 22.23 -1.42
N GLY A 120 -32.05 22.81 -1.78
CA GLY A 120 -30.77 22.70 -1.06
C GLY A 120 -29.84 21.54 -1.48
N SER A 121 -30.22 20.70 -2.45
CA SER A 121 -29.41 19.53 -2.84
C SER A 121 -28.21 19.82 -3.76
N ASP A 122 -28.22 20.92 -4.52
CA ASP A 122 -27.11 21.26 -5.45
C ASP A 122 -25.99 22.09 -4.82
N GLU A 123 -26.27 22.73 -3.69
CA GLU A 123 -25.32 23.64 -3.04
C GLU A 123 -24.34 22.86 -2.15
N VAL A 124 -24.80 21.75 -1.57
CA VAL A 124 -24.03 20.99 -0.58
C VAL A 124 -23.35 19.77 -1.21
N LYS A 125 -22.05 19.90 -1.49
CA LYS A 125 -21.18 18.83 -1.99
C LYS A 125 -20.72 17.96 -0.83
N HIS A 126 -21.56 17.03 -0.38
CA HIS A 126 -21.32 16.21 0.83
C HIS A 126 -21.60 14.70 0.71
N SER A 127 -22.02 14.23 -0.46
CA SER A 127 -22.32 12.81 -0.69
C SER A 127 -21.16 12.10 -1.40
N PHE A 128 -20.81 10.89 -0.95
CA PHE A 128 -19.66 10.14 -1.44
C PHE A 128 -19.97 8.67 -1.68
N VAL A 129 -19.29 8.08 -2.65
CA VAL A 129 -19.24 6.63 -2.93
C VAL A 129 -17.82 6.13 -2.71
N ARG A 130 -17.68 4.90 -2.24
CA ARG A 130 -16.39 4.27 -1.96
C ARG A 130 -15.64 4.00 -3.27
N LYS A 131 -14.37 4.42 -3.35
CA LYS A 131 -13.47 4.10 -4.46
C LYS A 131 -12.65 2.84 -4.11
N ASN A 132 -13.19 1.67 -4.41
CA ASN A 132 -12.56 0.36 -4.15
C ASN A 132 -11.67 -0.12 -5.32
N GLN A 133 -10.73 0.72 -5.77
CA GLN A 133 -9.74 0.32 -6.78
C GLN A 133 -8.41 -0.13 -6.16
N GLU A 134 -8.09 0.41 -4.98
CA GLU A 134 -6.91 0.05 -4.20
C GLU A 134 -7.06 0.58 -2.77
N ILE A 135 -6.19 0.12 -1.86
CA ILE A 135 -6.00 0.71 -0.54
C ILE A 135 -4.63 1.37 -0.51
N ARG A 136 -4.58 2.69 -0.27
CA ARG A 136 -3.31 3.39 -0.01
C ARG A 136 -2.83 3.02 1.38
N THR A 137 -1.52 2.91 1.54
CA THR A 137 -0.89 2.56 2.81
C THR A 137 0.28 3.48 3.11
N ALA A 138 0.55 3.69 4.39
CA ALA A 138 1.74 4.37 4.88
C ALA A 138 2.23 3.71 6.17
N GLN A 139 3.54 3.61 6.34
CA GLN A 139 4.21 3.23 7.58
C GLN A 139 5.27 4.28 7.91
N ILE A 140 5.18 4.84 9.11
CA ILE A 140 6.08 5.86 9.61
C ILE A 140 6.73 5.31 10.86
N THR A 141 8.07 5.24 10.85
CA THR A 141 8.86 4.90 12.03
C THR A 141 9.72 6.10 12.41
N PHE A 142 9.75 6.41 13.70
CA PHE A 142 10.63 7.42 14.28
C PHE A 142 11.31 6.85 15.51
N ASP A 143 12.63 6.94 15.56
CA ASP A 143 13.47 6.42 16.66
C ASP A 143 14.00 7.53 17.59
N GLY A 144 13.51 8.76 17.42
CA GLY A 144 13.98 9.94 18.15
C GLY A 144 15.01 10.77 17.38
N GLU A 145 15.66 10.20 16.37
CA GLU A 145 16.68 10.88 15.56
C GLU A 145 16.32 10.88 14.07
N LYS A 146 15.88 9.72 13.55
CA LYS A 146 15.67 9.48 12.12
C LYS A 146 14.26 9.02 11.82
N TRP A 147 13.81 9.43 10.65
CA TRP A 147 12.57 8.99 10.04
C TRP A 147 12.82 7.82 9.10
N GLN A 148 11.90 6.86 9.10
CA GLN A 148 11.68 5.96 7.98
C GLN A 148 10.21 6.08 7.55
N VAL A 149 9.99 6.58 6.34
CA VAL A 149 8.65 6.67 5.74
C VAL A 149 8.57 5.68 4.59
N ILE A 150 7.56 4.82 4.63
CA ILE A 150 7.23 3.87 3.58
C ILE A 150 5.79 4.14 3.17
N SER A 151 5.55 4.55 1.93
CA SER A 151 4.19 4.57 1.38
C SER A 151 3.96 3.32 0.54
N GLY A 152 2.72 3.07 0.17
CA GLY A 152 2.40 1.94 -0.67
C GLY A 152 0.95 1.90 -1.10
N LEU A 153 0.62 0.85 -1.83
CA LEU A 153 -0.74 0.46 -2.12
C LEU A 153 -0.88 -1.06 -2.08
N LYS A 154 -2.10 -1.54 -1.90
CA LYS A 154 -2.46 -2.96 -2.05
C LYS A 154 -3.82 -3.08 -2.71
N ASP A 155 -4.15 -4.29 -3.12
CA ASP A 155 -5.43 -4.67 -3.73
C ASP A 155 -5.74 -3.93 -5.04
N LEU A 156 -4.70 -3.50 -5.76
CA LEU A 156 -4.84 -2.87 -7.08
C LEU A 156 -4.82 -3.93 -8.19
N THR A 157 -6.00 -4.41 -8.58
CA THR A 157 -6.12 -5.40 -9.66
C THR A 157 -5.91 -4.77 -11.03
N VAL A 158 -4.98 -5.31 -11.82
CA VAL A 158 -4.69 -4.89 -13.20
C VAL A 158 -4.60 -6.08 -14.14
N MET A 159 -4.89 -5.87 -15.42
CA MET A 159 -4.83 -6.91 -16.46
C MET A 159 -4.43 -6.34 -17.82
N ASN A 160 -3.51 -7.03 -18.51
CA ASN A 160 -3.33 -6.92 -19.95
C ASN A 160 -3.94 -8.16 -20.61
N SER A 161 -4.75 -7.98 -21.65
CA SER A 161 -5.40 -9.08 -22.38
C SER A 161 -4.47 -9.75 -23.41
N THR A 162 -3.36 -9.10 -23.77
CA THR A 162 -2.34 -9.53 -24.74
C THR A 162 -0.99 -8.86 -24.39
N ASN A 163 0.00 -8.91 -25.29
CA ASN A 163 1.36 -8.36 -25.11
C ASN A 163 2.06 -8.92 -23.87
N SER A 164 1.75 -10.18 -23.55
CA SER A 164 2.43 -10.95 -22.52
C SER A 164 2.74 -12.32 -23.08
N GLU A 165 3.97 -12.76 -22.85
CA GLU A 165 4.50 -14.04 -23.25
C GLU A 165 5.11 -14.75 -22.04
N PHE A 166 5.35 -16.06 -22.19
CA PHE A 166 6.17 -16.85 -21.28
C PHE A 166 6.67 -18.11 -21.98
N TRP A 167 7.94 -18.10 -22.36
CA TRP A 167 8.63 -19.17 -23.06
C TRP A 167 10.12 -19.14 -22.73
N GLY A 168 10.86 -20.18 -23.13
CA GLY A 168 12.31 -20.26 -22.89
C GLY A 168 12.70 -20.54 -21.43
N TYR A 169 11.73 -20.87 -20.57
CA TYR A 169 11.99 -21.30 -19.20
C TYR A 169 12.62 -22.70 -19.15
N VAL A 170 13.34 -22.96 -18.05
CA VAL A 170 13.96 -24.26 -17.75
C VAL A 170 12.88 -25.34 -17.69
N LYS A 171 13.18 -26.51 -18.26
CA LYS A 171 12.27 -27.66 -18.28
C LYS A 171 12.96 -28.84 -17.60
N ASP A 172 12.26 -29.44 -16.66
CA ASP A 172 12.66 -30.68 -16.00
C ASP A 172 11.56 -31.75 -16.17
N LYS A 173 11.71 -32.90 -15.50
CA LYS A 173 10.75 -34.01 -15.56
C LYS A 173 9.34 -33.69 -15.01
N TYR A 174 9.14 -32.55 -14.37
CA TYR A 174 7.86 -32.11 -13.80
C TYR A 174 7.21 -30.97 -14.60
N THR A 175 7.85 -30.52 -15.68
CA THR A 175 7.38 -29.38 -16.46
C THR A 175 6.31 -29.80 -17.47
N THR A 176 5.05 -29.45 -17.20
CA THR A 176 3.90 -29.69 -18.10
C THR A 176 3.35 -28.41 -18.73
N LEU A 177 3.76 -27.25 -18.23
CA LEU A 177 3.33 -25.95 -18.74
C LEU A 177 3.72 -25.85 -20.23
N LYS A 178 2.76 -25.41 -21.05
CA LYS A 178 3.01 -25.07 -22.45
C LYS A 178 3.55 -23.65 -22.51
N GLU A 179 4.49 -23.41 -23.41
CA GLU A 179 4.93 -22.06 -23.73
C GLU A 179 3.78 -21.26 -24.33
N ALA A 180 3.72 -19.97 -23.99
CA ALA A 180 2.70 -19.05 -24.50
C ALA A 180 3.38 -17.83 -25.12
N TYR A 181 2.99 -17.50 -26.35
CA TYR A 181 3.48 -16.35 -27.11
C TYR A 181 2.42 -15.24 -27.22
N ASP A 182 1.26 -15.47 -26.61
CA ASP A 182 0.23 -14.46 -26.35
C ASP A 182 -0.64 -15.00 -25.22
N ARG A 183 -0.77 -14.25 -24.13
CA ARG A 183 -1.58 -14.62 -22.96
C ARG A 183 -2.08 -13.40 -22.21
N ILE A 184 -3.11 -13.62 -21.40
CA ILE A 184 -3.50 -12.67 -20.36
C ILE A 184 -2.41 -12.60 -19.28
N LEU A 185 -2.13 -11.39 -18.81
CA LEU A 185 -1.37 -11.13 -17.59
C LEU A 185 -2.26 -10.34 -16.62
N ALA A 186 -2.60 -10.94 -15.49
CA ALA A 186 -3.37 -10.28 -14.43
C ALA A 186 -2.65 -10.43 -13.08
N THR A 187 -2.75 -9.40 -12.25
CA THR A 187 -2.14 -9.38 -10.90
C THR A 187 -2.88 -8.41 -9.99
N ASP A 188 -2.85 -8.69 -8.69
CA ASP A 188 -3.19 -7.73 -7.65
C ASP A 188 -1.91 -7.06 -7.15
N VAL A 189 -1.71 -5.80 -7.50
CA VAL A 189 -0.46 -5.11 -7.17
C VAL A 189 -0.45 -4.75 -5.68
N SER A 190 0.48 -5.36 -4.95
CA SER A 190 0.92 -4.91 -3.63
C SER A 190 2.30 -4.30 -3.74
N ALA A 191 2.41 -3.01 -3.43
CA ALA A 191 3.65 -2.25 -3.55
C ALA A 191 3.92 -1.44 -2.28
N ARG A 192 5.19 -1.35 -1.90
CA ARG A 192 5.70 -0.52 -0.81
C ARG A 192 6.95 0.19 -1.31
N TRP A 193 7.06 1.49 -1.08
CA TRP A 193 8.24 2.26 -1.45
C TRP A 193 8.72 3.14 -0.31
N ARG A 194 10.03 3.14 -0.09
CA ARG A 194 10.70 3.87 0.98
C ARG A 194 11.27 5.17 0.43
N TYR A 195 11.02 6.25 1.16
CA TYR A 195 11.58 7.56 0.86
C TYR A 195 13.00 7.70 1.40
N ASN A 196 13.76 8.61 0.79
CA ASN A 196 15.06 9.05 1.31
C ASN A 196 14.99 10.21 2.30
N TRP A 197 13.77 10.66 2.64
CA TRP A 197 13.54 11.63 3.70
C TRP A 197 13.70 10.96 5.07
N THR A 198 14.74 11.36 5.79
CA THR A 198 15.19 10.73 7.05
C THR A 198 15.36 11.72 8.19
N SER A 199 15.28 13.03 7.93
CA SER A 199 15.41 14.07 8.96
C SER A 199 14.63 15.33 8.59
N ASP A 200 14.18 16.10 9.58
CA ASP A 200 13.46 17.37 9.38
C ASP A 200 14.30 18.47 8.69
N GLU A 201 15.63 18.33 8.69
CA GLU A 201 16.54 19.24 7.99
C GLU A 201 16.43 19.10 6.47
N GLN A 202 15.92 17.96 5.98
CA GLN A 202 15.68 17.71 4.58
C GLN A 202 14.33 18.27 4.15
N ARG A 203 14.24 18.74 2.90
CA ARG A 203 12.97 19.15 2.32
C ARG A 203 12.01 17.96 2.30
N MET A 204 10.91 18.09 3.04
CA MET A 204 9.87 17.08 3.09
C MET A 204 9.21 16.87 1.72
N PRO A 205 9.00 15.61 1.28
CA PRO A 205 8.23 15.30 0.08
C PRO A 205 6.78 15.80 0.16
N ASN A 206 6.19 16.12 -0.98
CA ASN A 206 4.74 16.27 -1.07
C ASN A 206 4.13 14.87 -1.20
N TRP A 207 3.58 14.35 -0.10
CA TRP A 207 3.13 12.96 0.03
C TRP A 207 2.02 12.59 -0.96
N GLU A 208 0.99 13.43 -1.10
CA GLU A 208 -0.11 13.21 -2.05
C GLU A 208 0.40 13.13 -3.49
N LYS A 209 1.19 14.13 -3.91
CA LYS A 209 1.77 14.17 -5.27
C LYS A 209 2.70 13.00 -5.51
N SER A 210 3.51 12.62 -4.52
CA SER A 210 4.41 11.46 -4.64
C SER A 210 3.61 10.18 -4.86
N TYR A 211 2.58 9.93 -4.05
CA TYR A 211 1.71 8.77 -4.20
C TYR A 211 1.05 8.72 -5.59
N GLU A 212 0.44 9.83 -6.02
CA GLU A 212 -0.20 9.94 -7.33
C GLU A 212 0.77 9.64 -8.48
N GLN A 213 1.99 10.20 -8.42
CA GLN A 213 2.98 9.99 -9.47
C GLN A 213 3.57 8.57 -9.44
N ALA A 214 3.83 8.00 -8.25
CA ALA A 214 4.28 6.61 -8.12
C ALA A 214 3.24 5.65 -8.72
N ARG A 215 1.97 5.78 -8.33
CA ARG A 215 0.86 4.99 -8.89
C ARG A 215 0.72 5.17 -10.40
N LYS A 216 0.83 6.42 -10.90
CA LYS A 216 0.78 6.71 -12.34
C LYS A 216 1.92 6.01 -13.09
N HIS A 217 3.16 6.17 -12.64
CA HIS A 217 4.32 5.53 -13.27
C HIS A 217 4.21 4.01 -13.24
N MET A 218 3.72 3.44 -12.14
CA MET A 218 3.45 2.01 -12.00
C MET A 218 2.49 1.49 -13.06
N LEU A 219 1.31 2.12 -13.19
CA LEU A 219 0.28 1.72 -14.15
C LEU A 219 0.74 1.92 -15.60
N HIS A 220 1.43 3.04 -15.88
CA HIS A 220 2.00 3.27 -17.20
C HIS A 220 3.03 2.20 -17.55
N ALA A 221 3.92 1.83 -16.64
CA ALA A 221 4.90 0.78 -16.89
C ALA A 221 4.24 -0.58 -17.13
N PHE A 222 3.20 -0.93 -16.37
CA PHE A 222 2.44 -2.17 -16.59
C PHE A 222 1.78 -2.21 -17.99
N ALA A 223 1.18 -1.10 -18.41
CA ALA A 223 0.49 -1.00 -19.71
C ALA A 223 1.44 -0.88 -20.92
N GLU A 224 2.58 -0.18 -20.76
CA GLU A 224 3.52 0.11 -21.85
C GLU A 224 4.58 -1.01 -22.02
N THR A 225 4.77 -1.90 -21.04
CA THR A 225 5.74 -2.99 -21.13
C THR A 225 5.17 -4.16 -21.93
N TYR A 226 5.82 -4.49 -23.05
CA TYR A 226 5.66 -5.81 -23.66
C TYR A 226 6.32 -6.86 -22.75
N SER A 227 5.51 -7.73 -22.12
CA SER A 227 5.91 -8.54 -20.99
C SER A 227 6.40 -9.92 -21.40
N LEU A 228 7.70 -10.22 -21.24
CA LEU A 228 8.24 -11.59 -21.40
C LEU A 228 8.12 -12.43 -20.12
N SER A 229 7.87 -11.78 -18.98
CA SER A 229 7.56 -12.41 -17.70
C SER A 229 7.02 -11.36 -16.71
N LEU A 230 6.30 -11.80 -15.68
CA LEU A 230 5.84 -10.89 -14.61
C LEU A 230 7.04 -10.30 -13.83
N GLN A 231 8.15 -11.02 -13.73
CA GLN A 231 9.41 -10.53 -13.16
C GLN A 231 9.96 -9.32 -13.93
N GLN A 232 9.96 -9.39 -15.27
CA GLN A 232 10.41 -8.26 -16.10
C GLN A 232 9.50 -7.05 -15.91
N THR A 233 8.19 -7.26 -15.95
CA THR A 233 7.20 -6.19 -15.77
C THR A 233 7.32 -5.55 -14.39
N LEU A 234 7.50 -6.34 -13.33
CA LEU A 234 7.80 -5.88 -11.97
C LEU A 234 9.02 -4.94 -11.97
N TYR A 235 10.13 -5.39 -12.59
CA TYR A 235 11.35 -4.59 -12.66
C TYR A 235 11.14 -3.27 -13.41
N GLN A 236 10.40 -3.29 -14.53
CA GLN A 236 10.09 -2.07 -15.29
C GLN A 236 9.21 -1.09 -14.50
N MET A 237 8.21 -1.59 -13.77
CA MET A 237 7.38 -0.78 -12.88
C MET A 237 8.23 -0.10 -11.79
N GLY A 238 9.07 -0.86 -11.09
CA GLY A 238 9.95 -0.32 -10.06
C GLY A 238 10.97 0.67 -10.62
N SER A 239 11.64 0.31 -11.72
CA SER A 239 12.65 1.15 -12.36
C SER A 239 12.08 2.48 -12.83
N ARG A 240 10.88 2.48 -13.42
CA ARG A 240 10.24 3.73 -13.86
C ARG A 240 9.97 4.66 -12.68
N ILE A 241 9.55 4.14 -11.53
CA ILE A 241 9.33 4.94 -10.32
C ILE A 241 10.66 5.49 -9.81
N ILE A 242 11.67 4.65 -9.57
CA ILE A 242 12.98 5.07 -9.06
C ILE A 242 13.65 6.13 -9.95
N ASN A 243 13.52 5.99 -11.28
CA ASN A 243 14.13 6.92 -12.24
C ASN A 243 13.38 8.25 -12.38
N ASN A 244 12.09 8.31 -12.04
CA ASN A 244 11.27 9.53 -12.18
C ASN A 244 10.93 10.20 -10.85
N ARG A 245 11.14 9.52 -9.71
CA ARG A 245 10.87 10.01 -8.35
C ARG A 245 12.16 9.97 -7.53
N SER A 246 12.90 11.08 -7.54
CA SER A 246 14.20 11.19 -6.85
C SER A 246 14.09 11.05 -5.32
N GLU A 247 12.91 11.25 -4.76
CA GLU A 247 12.62 11.11 -3.33
C GLU A 247 12.41 9.66 -2.88
N ILE A 248 12.33 8.70 -3.80
CA ILE A 248 12.12 7.27 -3.53
C ILE A 248 13.41 6.50 -3.82
N ASP A 249 13.89 5.74 -2.85
CA ASP A 249 15.16 5.00 -2.94
C ASP A 249 14.97 3.49 -3.15
N GLU A 250 13.81 2.98 -2.76
CA GLU A 250 13.52 1.55 -2.76
C GLU A 250 12.04 1.35 -3.02
N ILE A 251 11.71 0.36 -3.85
CA ILE A 251 10.34 -0.13 -4.02
C ILE A 251 10.32 -1.66 -4.06
N ARG A 252 9.45 -2.25 -3.24
CA ARG A 252 9.18 -3.68 -3.20
C ARG A 252 7.78 -3.97 -3.71
N PHE A 253 7.67 -5.03 -4.49
CA PHE A 253 6.42 -5.57 -5.01
C PHE A 253 6.19 -7.00 -4.54
N SER A 254 4.92 -7.36 -4.37
CA SER A 254 4.41 -8.71 -4.30
C SER A 254 3.23 -8.82 -5.27
N LEU A 255 3.43 -9.60 -6.34
CA LEU A 255 2.56 -9.69 -7.49
C LEU A 255 2.12 -11.15 -7.70
N PRO A 256 0.91 -11.54 -7.27
CA PRO A 256 0.35 -12.83 -7.64
C PRO A 256 0.04 -12.83 -9.14
N ASN A 257 0.41 -13.89 -9.83
CA ASN A 257 0.00 -14.15 -11.20
C ASN A 257 -1.39 -14.79 -11.20
N ASN A 258 -2.41 -13.96 -11.40
CA ASN A 258 -3.82 -14.36 -11.38
C ASN A 258 -4.15 -15.08 -12.70
N HIS A 259 -4.14 -16.42 -12.67
CA HIS A 259 -4.20 -17.23 -13.87
C HIS A 259 -5.55 -17.16 -14.59
N HIS A 260 -5.47 -16.90 -15.90
CA HIS A 260 -6.60 -16.98 -16.84
C HIS A 260 -6.30 -18.08 -17.85
N PHE A 261 -6.84 -19.27 -17.63
CA PHE A 261 -6.58 -20.43 -18.49
C PHE A 261 -7.52 -20.43 -19.69
N LEU A 262 -6.98 -20.62 -20.89
CA LEU A 262 -7.81 -20.93 -22.06
C LEU A 262 -8.59 -22.21 -21.79
N VAL A 263 -9.92 -22.13 -21.93
CA VAL A 263 -10.79 -23.30 -21.77
C VAL A 263 -10.65 -24.19 -22.99
N ASP A 264 -10.49 -25.49 -22.78
CA ASP A 264 -10.58 -26.46 -23.87
C ASP A 264 -12.04 -26.66 -24.27
N LEU A 265 -12.38 -26.18 -25.47
CA LEU A 265 -13.72 -26.28 -26.05
C LEU A 265 -13.80 -27.31 -27.19
N GLU A 266 -12.71 -28.02 -27.50
CA GLU A 266 -12.70 -29.09 -28.51
C GLU A 266 -13.75 -30.19 -28.23
N PRO A 267 -14.02 -30.59 -26.97
CA PRO A 267 -15.09 -31.55 -26.67
C PRO A 267 -16.49 -31.11 -27.12
N PHE A 268 -16.71 -29.82 -27.37
CA PHE A 268 -17.95 -29.25 -27.88
C PHE A 268 -17.91 -28.96 -29.39
N GLY A 269 -16.81 -29.29 -30.07
CA GLY A 269 -16.61 -28.99 -31.48
C GLY A 269 -16.33 -27.51 -31.78
N LEU A 270 -15.88 -26.74 -30.78
CA LEU A 270 -15.60 -25.31 -30.91
C LEU A 270 -14.09 -25.04 -30.80
N LYS A 271 -13.60 -24.08 -31.59
CA LYS A 271 -12.26 -23.51 -31.41
C LYS A 271 -12.30 -22.40 -30.37
N ASN A 272 -11.16 -22.16 -29.70
CA ASN A 272 -11.02 -21.13 -28.68
C ASN A 272 -9.73 -20.32 -28.87
N ASP A 273 -9.55 -19.76 -30.08
CA ASP A 273 -8.34 -19.05 -30.48
C ASP A 273 -8.31 -17.62 -29.89
N THR A 274 -7.15 -17.16 -29.41
CA THR A 274 -7.02 -15.85 -28.73
C THR A 274 -7.40 -14.66 -29.63
N ALA A 275 -7.11 -14.75 -30.92
CA ALA A 275 -7.41 -13.72 -31.91
C ALA A 275 -8.91 -13.52 -32.18
N ASP A 276 -9.74 -14.55 -31.94
CA ASP A 276 -11.15 -14.58 -32.33
C ASP A 276 -12.13 -14.46 -31.13
N GLY A 277 -11.66 -13.90 -30.01
CA GLY A 277 -12.50 -13.68 -28.82
C GLY A 277 -12.56 -14.89 -27.89
N ALA A 278 -11.39 -15.39 -27.48
CA ALA A 278 -11.29 -16.56 -26.61
C ALA A 278 -11.97 -16.43 -25.24
N VAL A 279 -12.42 -17.56 -24.72
CA VAL A 279 -13.01 -17.74 -23.40
C VAL A 279 -11.98 -18.30 -22.42
N TYR A 280 -11.87 -17.65 -21.26
CA TYR A 280 -10.91 -17.99 -20.22
C TYR A 280 -11.60 -18.39 -18.92
N PHE A 281 -10.99 -19.31 -18.18
CA PHE A 281 -11.29 -19.57 -16.79
C PHE A 281 -10.33 -18.77 -15.90
N ALA A 282 -10.88 -17.80 -15.16
CA ALA A 282 -10.14 -17.06 -14.13
C ALA A 282 -10.09 -17.90 -12.85
N ALA A 283 -8.94 -18.49 -12.56
CA ALA A 283 -8.75 -19.31 -11.37
C ALA A 283 -8.51 -18.43 -10.13
N ASP A 284 -9.13 -18.79 -9.00
CA ASP A 284 -8.83 -18.20 -7.69
C ASP A 284 -7.46 -18.70 -7.18
N ARG A 285 -7.29 -20.03 -7.13
CA ARG A 285 -6.07 -20.70 -6.61
C ARG A 285 -5.77 -21.98 -7.40
N PRO A 286 -4.49 -22.43 -7.43
CA PRO A 286 -3.30 -21.73 -6.95
C PRO A 286 -2.89 -20.58 -7.89
N TYR A 287 -2.00 -19.70 -7.43
CA TYR A 287 -1.39 -18.63 -8.21
C TYR A 287 0.13 -18.67 -8.04
N GLY A 288 0.86 -18.25 -9.08
CA GLY A 288 2.29 -17.94 -8.91
C GLY A 288 2.46 -16.66 -8.09
N LEU A 289 3.47 -16.57 -7.23
CA LEU A 289 3.77 -15.36 -6.47
C LEU A 289 5.14 -14.83 -6.85
N ILE A 290 5.18 -13.62 -7.42
CA ILE A 290 6.41 -12.99 -7.88
C ILE A 290 6.68 -11.80 -6.97
N GLU A 291 7.85 -11.79 -6.35
CA GLU A 291 8.27 -10.73 -5.44
C GLU A 291 9.63 -10.19 -5.84
N GLY A 292 9.84 -8.89 -5.64
CA GLY A 292 11.09 -8.25 -6.01
C GLY A 292 11.21 -6.86 -5.43
N THR A 293 12.46 -6.47 -5.15
CA THR A 293 12.82 -5.12 -4.70
C THR A 293 13.67 -4.47 -5.78
N VAL A 294 13.30 -3.25 -6.18
CA VAL A 294 14.08 -2.40 -7.09
C VAL A 294 14.63 -1.24 -6.27
N LEU A 295 15.94 -0.98 -6.41
CA LEU A 295 16.69 -0.02 -5.61
C LEU A 295 17.31 1.04 -6.50
N ARG A 296 17.47 2.24 -5.96
CA ARG A 296 18.43 3.21 -6.47
C ARG A 296 19.85 2.68 -6.24
N ASP A 297 20.75 2.92 -7.19
CA ASP A 297 22.13 2.47 -7.08
C ASP A 297 22.78 2.95 -5.77
N GLY A 298 23.51 2.06 -5.09
CA GLY A 298 24.13 2.31 -3.79
C GLY A 298 23.20 2.29 -2.57
N VAL A 299 21.91 1.98 -2.72
CA VAL A 299 20.95 1.88 -1.61
C VAL A 299 20.81 0.43 -1.14
N GLU A 300 20.85 0.23 0.18
CA GLU A 300 20.51 -1.06 0.80
C GLU A 300 19.00 -1.23 1.01
N PRO A 301 18.44 -2.45 0.81
CA PRO A 301 17.03 -2.71 1.03
C PRO A 301 16.69 -2.67 2.53
N GLN A 302 15.62 -1.97 2.89
CA GLN A 302 15.10 -1.88 4.25
C GLN A 302 13.63 -2.27 4.37
N ILE A 303 12.92 -2.44 3.25
CA ILE A 303 11.57 -2.99 3.28
C ILE A 303 11.68 -4.51 3.53
N PRO A 304 11.01 -5.05 4.56
CA PRO A 304 11.04 -6.49 4.83
C PRO A 304 10.63 -7.33 3.61
N VAL A 305 11.27 -8.49 3.48
CA VAL A 305 10.97 -9.45 2.40
C VAL A 305 9.51 -9.88 2.48
N ASP A 306 9.07 -10.28 3.67
CA ASP A 306 7.68 -10.63 3.91
C ASP A 306 6.84 -9.38 4.18
N MET A 307 5.92 -9.10 3.25
CA MET A 307 4.98 -7.98 3.38
C MET A 307 3.64 -8.36 4.03
N THR A 308 3.41 -9.64 4.35
CA THR A 308 2.12 -10.09 4.93
C THR A 308 1.83 -9.48 6.30
N ASN A 309 2.88 -9.09 7.02
CA ASN A 309 2.82 -8.49 8.35
C ASN A 309 3.00 -6.96 8.34
N LEU A 310 2.92 -6.28 7.19
CA LEU A 310 3.18 -4.84 7.02
C LEU A 310 1.93 -4.01 6.70
#